data_AF-Q40388-F1
#
_entry.id   AF-Q40388-F1
#
_cell.length_a   1.000
_cell.length_b   1.000
_cell.length_c   1.000
_cell.angle_alpha   90.00
_cell.angle_beta   90.00
_cell.angle_gamma   90.00
#
_symmetry.space_group_name_H-M   'P 1'
#
loop_
_entity.id
_entity.type
_entity.pdbx_description
1 polymer ?
#
loop_
_entity_poly.entity_id
_entity_poly.type
_entity_poly.pdbx_seq_one_letter_code
_entity_poly.pdbx_strand_id
1 'polypeptide(L)'
;MQCILIALNRFLQEKHGSKMAFLDGNPPERLCMPIVEHIESKGGQVRLNSRIKKIELNEDGSVKCFIQNNGSTIKGDAFVFATPVDILKLLLPEDWKEIPYFQKLEKLVGVPVINVHI
;
A
#
# COMPACT_ATOMS: atom_id res chain seq x y z
N MET A 1 5.94 9.38 -21.64
CA MET A 1 5.26 10.63 -22.04
C MET A 1 3.99 10.93 -21.22
N GLN A 2 3.27 9.93 -20.70
CA GLN A 2 2.00 10.13 -19.97
C GLN A 2 2.15 10.83 -18.60
N CYS A 3 3.24 10.59 -17.84
CA CYS A 3 3.45 11.24 -16.54
C CYS A 3 3.57 12.78 -16.63
N ILE A 4 4.18 13.28 -17.71
CA ILE A 4 4.33 14.73 -17.94
C ILE A 4 2.94 15.36 -18.17
N LEU A 5 2.11 14.74 -19.00
CA LEU A 5 0.76 15.23 -19.27
C LEU A 5 -0.11 15.28 -18.00
N ILE A 6 0.00 14.25 -17.16
CA ILE A 6 -0.72 14.20 -15.87
C ILE A 6 -0.23 15.29 -14.91
N ALA A 7 1.08 15.51 -14.82
CA ALA A 7 1.62 16.60 -14.01
C ALA A 7 1.17 17.97 -14.53
N LEU A 8 1.18 18.17 -15.85
CA LEU A 8 0.74 19.40 -16.51
C LEU A 8 -0.75 19.68 -16.32
N ASN A 9 -1.60 18.65 -16.17
CA ASN A 9 -3.02 18.84 -15.91
C ASN A 9 -3.29 19.70 -14.67
N ARG A 10 -2.42 19.67 -13.65
CA ARG A 10 -2.55 20.54 -12.46
C ARG A 10 -2.49 22.03 -12.79
N PHE A 11 -1.80 22.41 -13.86
CA PHE A 11 -1.71 23.80 -14.32
C PHE A 11 -2.90 24.21 -15.18
N LEU A 12 -3.50 23.24 -15.88
CA LEU A 12 -4.53 23.49 -16.89
C LEU A 12 -5.95 23.42 -16.31
N GLN A 13 -6.18 22.61 -15.27
CA GLN A 13 -7.52 22.34 -14.74
C GLN A 13 -7.89 23.22 -13.55
N GLU A 14 -6.95 23.46 -12.65
CA GLU A 14 -7.24 24.12 -11.36
C GLU A 14 -6.41 25.40 -11.21
N LYS A 15 -7.07 26.52 -10.90
CA LYS A 15 -6.41 27.83 -10.67
C LYS A 15 -5.26 27.76 -9.65
N HIS A 16 -5.35 26.86 -8.68
CA HIS A 16 -4.34 26.66 -7.64
C HIS A 16 -3.73 25.24 -7.65
N GLY A 17 -3.92 24.44 -8.70
CA GLY A 17 -3.46 23.05 -8.73
C GLY A 17 -1.94 22.89 -8.72
N SER A 18 -1.20 23.91 -9.15
CA SER A 18 0.26 23.98 -9.07
C SER A 18 0.78 24.64 -7.78
N LYS A 19 -0.10 25.10 -6.88
CA LYS A 19 0.30 25.70 -5.60
C LYS A 19 0.84 24.61 -4.68
N MET A 20 2.00 24.86 -4.07
CA MET A 20 2.65 23.94 -3.16
C MET A 20 2.34 24.29 -1.70
N ALA A 21 2.33 23.26 -0.84
CA ALA A 21 2.19 23.40 0.60
C ALA A 21 3.11 22.39 1.30
N PHE A 22 3.48 22.72 2.54
CA PHE A 22 4.26 21.85 3.41
C PHE A 22 3.40 21.44 4.58
N LEU A 23 3.66 20.24 5.09
CA LEU A 23 3.13 19.84 6.38
C LEU A 23 3.87 20.61 7.47
N ASP A 24 3.16 20.97 8.54
CA ASP A 24 3.70 21.79 9.64
C ASP A 24 4.51 20.99 10.67
N GLY A 25 4.82 19.73 10.37
CA GLY A 25 5.59 18.83 11.21
C GLY A 25 5.75 17.46 10.58
N ASN A 26 6.13 16.47 11.38
CA ASN A 26 6.39 15.11 10.87
C ASN A 26 5.07 14.43 10.41
N PRO A 27 5.06 13.73 9.26
CA PRO A 27 3.86 13.06 8.76
C PRO A 27 3.22 12.03 9.71
N PRO A 28 3.98 11.21 10.45
CA PRO A 28 3.39 10.23 11.38
C PRO A 28 2.43 10.87 12.41
N GLU A 29 2.84 11.96 13.05
CA GLU A 29 2.02 12.62 14.06
C GLU A 29 0.98 13.58 13.46
N ARG A 30 1.39 14.39 12.48
CA ARG A 30 0.54 15.49 11.96
C ARG A 30 -0.52 15.03 10.95
N LEU A 31 -0.32 13.87 10.31
CA LEU A 31 -1.22 13.35 9.28
C LEU A 31 -1.69 11.92 9.57
N CYS A 32 -0.78 10.99 9.89
CA CYS A 32 -1.16 9.59 10.05
C CYS A 32 -1.96 9.37 11.34
N MET A 33 -1.58 9.99 12.47
CA MET A 33 -2.27 9.81 13.75
C MET A 33 -3.74 10.24 13.71
N PRO A 34 -4.13 11.40 13.14
CA PRO A 34 -5.54 11.74 12.97
C PRO A 34 -6.36 10.70 12.19
N ILE A 35 -5.75 10.03 11.21
CA ILE A 35 -6.40 8.95 10.46
C ILE A 35 -6.59 7.70 11.33
N VAL A 36 -5.56 7.34 12.12
CA VAL A 36 -5.62 6.23 13.08
C VAL A 36 -6.74 6.46 14.11
N GLU A 37 -6.76 7.64 14.74
CA GLU A 37 -7.80 8.02 15.71
C GLU A 37 -9.21 7.96 15.09
N HIS A 38 -9.34 8.39 13.84
CA HIS A 38 -10.62 8.31 13.13
C HIS A 38 -11.07 6.86 12.87
N ILE A 39 -10.14 5.98 12.52
CA ILE A 39 -10.42 4.55 12.31
C ILE A 39 -10.81 3.89 13.64
N GLU A 40 -10.05 4.14 14.71
CA GLU A 40 -10.26 3.52 16.02
C GLU A 40 -11.54 4.01 16.71
N SER A 41 -11.87 5.30 16.59
CA SER A 41 -13.15 5.84 17.10
C SER A 41 -14.38 5.23 16.44
N LYS A 42 -14.22 4.61 15.26
CA LYS A 42 -15.26 3.87 14.53
C LYS A 42 -15.17 2.35 14.72
N GLY A 43 -14.35 1.87 15.65
CA GLY A 43 -14.21 0.45 15.98
C GLY A 43 -13.23 -0.31 15.07
N GLY A 44 -12.52 0.38 14.17
CA GLY A 44 -11.40 -0.19 13.44
C GLY A 44 -10.19 -0.43 14.34
N GLN A 45 -9.19 -1.17 13.84
CA GLN A 45 -7.98 -1.47 14.60
C GLN A 45 -6.74 -1.20 13.76
N VAL A 46 -5.77 -0.49 14.33
CA VAL A 46 -4.46 -0.26 13.69
C VAL A 46 -3.38 -0.95 14.52
N ARG A 47 -2.70 -1.92 13.91
CA ARG A 47 -1.66 -2.71 14.59
C ARG A 47 -0.30 -2.51 13.92
N LEU A 48 0.63 -1.93 14.67
CA LEU A 48 2.02 -1.78 14.23
C LEU A 48 2.78 -3.10 14.42
N ASN A 49 4.01 -3.17 13.86
CA ASN A 49 4.91 -4.33 13.99
C ASN A 49 4.30 -5.68 13.58
N SER A 50 3.33 -5.63 12.66
CA SER A 50 2.43 -6.73 12.31
C SER A 50 2.70 -7.27 10.91
N ARG A 51 3.98 -7.52 10.57
CA ARG A 51 4.39 -7.89 9.19
C ARG A 51 3.73 -9.20 8.73
N ILE A 52 3.08 -9.15 7.56
CA ILE A 52 2.56 -10.33 6.86
C ILE A 52 3.72 -11.11 6.24
N LYS A 53 3.75 -12.42 6.50
CA LYS A 53 4.74 -13.38 6.00
C LYS A 53 4.23 -14.13 4.77
N LYS A 54 2.95 -14.50 4.75
CA LYS A 54 2.37 -15.34 3.70
C LYS A 54 0.87 -15.11 3.56
N ILE A 55 0.38 -15.16 2.33
CA ILE A 55 -1.05 -15.31 1.99
C ILE A 55 -1.35 -16.81 1.96
N GLU A 56 -2.18 -17.29 2.87
CA GLU A 56 -2.64 -18.67 2.85
C GLU A 56 -3.93 -18.76 2.02
N LEU A 57 -3.99 -19.72 1.09
CA LEU A 57 -5.12 -19.94 0.22
C LEU A 57 -5.99 -21.11 0.69
N ASN A 58 -7.27 -21.05 0.36
CA ASN A 58 -8.17 -22.19 0.37
C ASN A 58 -7.93 -23.06 -0.88
N GLU A 59 -8.54 -24.24 -0.92
CA GLU A 59 -8.44 -25.16 -2.06
C GLU A 59 -9.02 -24.59 -3.37
N ASP A 60 -9.96 -23.64 -3.27
CA ASP A 60 -10.55 -22.94 -4.41
C ASP A 60 -9.70 -21.74 -4.91
N GLY A 61 -8.54 -21.49 -4.30
CA GLY A 61 -7.64 -20.39 -4.64
C GLY A 61 -8.00 -19.04 -4.01
N SER A 62 -9.08 -18.96 -3.22
CA SER A 62 -9.43 -17.76 -2.45
C SER A 62 -8.54 -17.59 -1.20
N VAL A 63 -8.45 -16.37 -0.66
CA VAL A 63 -7.63 -16.13 0.55
C VAL A 63 -8.31 -16.73 1.78
N LYS A 64 -7.60 -17.62 2.47
CA LYS A 64 -8.02 -18.20 3.75
C LYS A 64 -7.68 -17.27 4.92
N CYS A 65 -6.42 -16.83 4.99
CA CYS A 65 -5.93 -15.94 6.02
C CYS A 65 -4.59 -15.30 5.64
N PHE A 66 -4.19 -14.27 6.40
CA PHE A 66 -2.82 -13.77 6.39
C PHE A 66 -2.04 -14.33 7.57
N ILE A 67 -0.89 -14.93 7.28
CA ILE A 67 0.05 -15.43 8.29
C ILE A 67 1.06 -14.32 8.56
N GLN A 68 1.22 -13.94 9.82
CA GLN A 68 2.20 -12.95 10.26
C GLN A 68 3.56 -13.59 10.59
N ASN A 69 4.61 -12.76 10.69
CA ASN A 69 5.97 -13.24 10.97
C ASN A 69 6.12 -14.02 12.29
N ASN A 70 5.33 -13.65 13.31
CA ASN A 70 5.27 -14.32 14.60
C ASN A 70 4.41 -15.62 14.59
N GLY A 71 3.87 -16.01 13.43
CA GLY A 71 3.01 -17.19 13.27
C GLY A 71 1.53 -16.96 13.59
N SER A 72 1.12 -15.78 14.07
CA SER A 72 -0.31 -15.49 14.25
C SER A 72 -1.01 -15.35 12.91
N THR A 73 -2.30 -15.69 12.90
CA THR A 73 -3.15 -15.62 11.71
C THR A 73 -4.18 -14.51 11.84
N ILE A 74 -4.39 -13.77 10.75
CA ILE A 74 -5.43 -12.77 10.63
C ILE A 74 -6.45 -13.27 9.61
N LYS A 75 -7.71 -13.37 10.05
CA LYS A 75 -8.86 -13.73 9.22
C LYS A 75 -9.77 -12.52 9.07
N GLY A 76 -10.52 -12.48 7.97
CA GLY A 76 -11.52 -11.47 7.69
C GLY A 76 -12.34 -11.87 6.47
N ASP A 77 -13.43 -11.17 6.24
CA ASP A 77 -14.32 -11.42 5.10
C ASP A 77 -13.73 -10.92 3.78
N ALA A 78 -12.83 -9.93 3.85
CA ALA A 78 -12.12 -9.37 2.72
C ALA A 78 -10.67 -9.05 3.10
N PHE A 79 -9.79 -9.10 2.10
CA PHE A 79 -8.36 -8.89 2.26
C PHE A 79 -7.88 -7.84 1.25
N VAL A 80 -7.13 -6.85 1.74
CA VAL A 80 -6.57 -5.78 0.91
C VAL A 80 -5.06 -5.70 1.14
N PHE A 81 -4.31 -5.68 0.04
CA PHE A 81 -2.87 -5.43 0.06
C PHE A 81 -2.57 -3.99 -0.34
N ALA A 82 -2.32 -3.13 0.66
CA ALA A 82 -1.88 -1.75 0.47
C ALA A 82 -0.35 -1.61 0.60
N THR A 83 0.40 -2.58 0.06
CA THR A 83 1.87 -2.61 0.11
C THR A 83 2.49 -2.13 -1.21
N PRO A 84 3.78 -1.73 -1.23
CA PRO A 84 4.50 -1.54 -2.48
C PRO A 84 4.44 -2.78 -3.37
N VAL A 85 4.44 -2.58 -4.70
CA VAL A 85 4.33 -3.66 -5.69
C VAL A 85 5.45 -4.69 -5.55
N ASP A 86 6.66 -4.26 -5.21
CA ASP A 86 7.80 -5.16 -5.03
C ASP A 86 7.60 -6.13 -3.85
N ILE A 87 6.97 -5.66 -2.76
CA ILE A 87 6.63 -6.51 -1.62
C ILE A 87 5.49 -7.47 -1.96
N LEU A 88 4.47 -6.98 -2.68
CA LEU A 88 3.37 -7.82 -3.12
C LEU A 88 3.86 -8.96 -4.01
N LYS A 89 4.72 -8.68 -5.01
CA LYS A 89 5.30 -9.70 -5.91
C LYS A 89 5.97 -10.84 -5.15
N LEU A 90 6.66 -10.54 -4.05
CA LEU A 90 7.32 -11.54 -3.19
C LEU A 90 6.33 -12.37 -2.34
N LEU A 91 5.16 -11.83 -2.06
CA LEU A 91 4.12 -12.47 -1.24
C LEU A 91 3.03 -13.16 -2.05
N LEU A 92 3.04 -13.01 -3.39
CA LEU A 92 2.07 -13.65 -4.27
C LEU A 92 2.16 -15.18 -4.14
N PRO A 93 1.03 -15.86 -3.89
CA PRO A 93 0.96 -17.30 -4.00
C PRO A 93 1.37 -17.78 -5.40
N GLU A 94 2.01 -18.95 -5.49
CA GLU A 94 2.41 -19.54 -6.77
C GLU A 94 1.21 -19.70 -7.71
N ASP A 95 0.07 -20.14 -7.18
CA ASP A 95 -1.19 -20.33 -7.92
C ASP A 95 -1.68 -19.06 -8.61
N TRP A 96 -1.28 -17.88 -8.11
CA TRP A 96 -1.68 -16.59 -8.66
C TRP A 96 -0.71 -16.03 -9.68
N LYS A 97 0.52 -16.55 -9.76
CA LYS A 97 1.57 -15.99 -10.64
C LYS A 97 1.22 -16.11 -12.13
N GLU A 98 0.46 -17.13 -12.51
CA GLU A 98 0.03 -17.32 -13.90
C GLU A 98 -1.20 -16.49 -14.28
N ILE A 99 -1.85 -15.84 -13.31
CA ILE A 99 -3.04 -15.03 -13.59
C ILE A 99 -2.60 -13.75 -14.32
N PRO A 100 -3.19 -13.40 -15.49
CA PRO A 100 -2.76 -12.26 -16.30
C PRO A 100 -2.77 -10.91 -15.59
N TYR A 101 -3.59 -10.77 -14.54
CA TYR A 101 -3.60 -9.58 -13.70
C TYR A 101 -2.27 -9.41 -12.94
N PHE A 102 -1.80 -10.46 -12.28
CA PHE A 102 -0.59 -10.42 -11.46
C PHE A 102 0.69 -10.46 -12.31
N GLN A 103 0.70 -11.15 -13.45
CA GLN A 103 1.84 -11.14 -14.38
C GLN A 103 2.20 -9.72 -14.88
N LYS A 104 1.21 -8.85 -15.03
CA LYS A 104 1.47 -7.45 -15.47
C LYS A 104 2.30 -6.66 -14.46
N LEU A 105 2.33 -7.09 -13.19
CA LEU A 105 3.09 -6.43 -12.13
C LEU A 105 4.60 -6.57 -12.33
N GLU A 106 5.08 -7.56 -13.09
CA GLU A 106 6.51 -7.76 -13.37
C GLU A 106 7.16 -6.55 -14.05
N LYS A 107 6.38 -5.79 -14.83
CA LYS A 107 6.86 -4.57 -15.48
C LYS A 107 6.99 -3.38 -14.53
N LEU A 108 6.45 -3.46 -13.32
CA LEU A 108 6.48 -2.40 -12.32
C LEU A 108 7.62 -2.67 -11.34
N VAL A 109 8.62 -1.79 -11.34
CA VAL A 109 9.83 -1.92 -10.51
C VAL A 109 10.07 -0.62 -9.76
N GLY A 110 10.41 -0.73 -8.48
CA GLY A 110 10.78 0.40 -7.64
C GLY A 110 11.99 1.17 -8.18
N VAL A 111 11.94 2.50 -8.08
CA VAL A 111 13.04 3.39 -8.45
C VAL A 111 13.83 3.76 -7.20
N PRO A 112 15.17 3.62 -7.19
CA PRO A 112 15.98 3.98 -6.03
C PRO A 112 15.97 5.50 -5.78
N VAL A 113 15.92 5.91 -4.51
CA VAL A 113 15.93 7.31 -4.09
C VAL A 113 16.66 7.46 -2.74
N ILE A 114 17.32 8.59 -2.52
CA ILE A 114 18.02 8.94 -1.27
C ILE A 114 17.49 10.30 -0.80
N ASN A 115 17.21 10.42 0.50
CA ASN A 115 16.83 11.68 1.13
C ASN A 115 17.89 12.06 2.17
N VAL A 116 18.47 13.26 2.02
CA VAL A 116 19.61 13.74 2.82
C VAL A 116 19.14 14.84 3.77
N HIS A 117 19.61 14.79 5.01
CA HIS A 117 19.43 15.82 6.04
C HIS A 117 20.82 16.25 6.50
N ILE A 118 21.07 17.57 6.57
CA ILE A 118 22.36 18.18 6.98
C ILE A 118 22.09 19.10 8.15
#